data_AF-A0A9Q1K4T8-F1
#
_entry.id   AF-A0A9Q1K4T8-F1
#
_cell.length_a   1.000
_cell.length_b   1.000
_cell.length_c   1.000
_cell.angle_alpha   90.00
_cell.angle_beta   90.00
_cell.angle_gamma   90.00
#
_symmetry.space_group_name_H-M   'P 1'
#
loop_
_entity.id
_entity.type
_entity.pdbx_description
1 polymer ?
#
loop_
_entity_poly.entity_id
_entity_poly.type
_entity_poly.pdbx_seq_one_letter_code
_entity_poly.pdbx_strand_id
1 'polypeptide(L)'
;MSRPEELWERLVRAALRSARGGTDAYGRPTTGIAGNVPSSLANSRVIDDILRAADEIQDDDPNVARILCEHAYSMAQNLDPNSEGRGVLQFKTGLMSVIKQKLAKREAGSIDRSQDIARLQEFYRKYREKHNVDQLREDEMKLRESGAFSGNLGELERKTRKRKRIFATLKILGDVLEQMTREVSPEDAERLIPEELKRVMQSDAAMTEDLIAYNIIPLDTTSITNRIVALPEVRAAVSALKDIRGVPKLPADFVPPVRSPDMLDFLQYVFGFQLLTVTDNWQKDNVSNQREHIIHLLANEQSRLRIPDDTEPKLDEAAVQGVFLKSLDNYIKWCNYLVLQPVWSNLESVNKEKKLLFVSLYFLVWGEAANIRFLPECLCYIFHHMAREMDEILREQITKQAESCKTEDGVSFLEKVISPLYEVVAAKVDKTPAPRPRGEIQL
;
A
#
# COMPACT_ATOMS: atom_id res chain seq x y z
N MET A 1 6.09 44.53 -17.84
CA MET A 1 6.15 43.13 -18.32
C MET A 1 5.97 43.14 -19.83
N SER A 2 6.71 42.31 -20.55
CA SER A 2 6.65 42.28 -22.01
C SER A 2 5.47 41.43 -22.48
N ARG A 3 4.80 41.84 -23.57
CA ARG A 3 3.64 41.15 -24.17
C ARG A 3 3.83 39.63 -24.38
N PRO A 4 5.03 39.11 -24.69
CA PRO A 4 5.28 37.66 -24.77
C PRO A 4 5.21 36.93 -23.43
N GLU A 5 5.67 37.55 -22.32
CA GLU A 5 5.61 36.96 -20.98
C GLU A 5 4.17 36.81 -20.50
N GLU A 6 3.32 37.80 -20.76
CA GLU A 6 1.89 37.74 -20.42
C GLU A 6 1.14 36.66 -21.21
N LEU A 7 1.48 36.50 -22.50
CA LEU A 7 0.93 35.46 -23.37
C LEU A 7 1.38 34.06 -22.94
N TRP A 8 2.66 33.91 -22.57
CA TRP A 8 3.21 32.68 -22.03
C TRP A 8 2.56 32.31 -20.69
N GLU A 9 2.42 33.25 -19.76
CA GLU A 9 1.70 33.01 -18.51
C GLU A 9 0.24 32.62 -18.74
N ARG A 10 -0.45 33.24 -19.71
CA ARG A 10 -1.83 32.88 -20.04
C ARG A 10 -1.95 31.45 -20.56
N LEU A 11 -1.00 31.03 -21.41
CA LEU A 11 -0.93 29.68 -21.97
C LEU A 11 -0.58 28.64 -20.91
N VAL A 12 0.38 28.94 -20.03
CA VAL A 12 0.72 28.08 -18.89
C VAL A 12 -0.48 27.93 -17.95
N ARG A 13 -1.18 29.03 -17.61
CA ARG A 13 -2.42 28.96 -16.80
C ARG A 13 -3.53 28.17 -17.49
N ALA A 14 -3.65 28.26 -18.80
CA ALA A 14 -4.63 27.48 -19.56
C ALA A 14 -4.27 25.98 -19.60
N ALA A 15 -2.99 25.64 -19.76
CA ALA A 15 -2.49 24.27 -19.73
C ALA A 15 -2.65 23.64 -18.33
N LEU A 16 -2.33 24.38 -17.26
CA LEU A 16 -2.51 23.95 -15.87
C LEU A 16 -4.00 23.74 -15.51
N ARG A 17 -4.92 24.51 -16.09
CA ARG A 17 -6.37 24.30 -15.94
C ARG A 17 -6.93 23.17 -16.81
N SER A 18 -6.20 22.76 -17.85
CA SER A 18 -6.64 21.76 -18.84
C SER A 18 -6.19 20.33 -18.49
N ALA A 19 -5.49 20.13 -17.38
CA ALA A 19 -5.03 18.81 -16.97
C ALA A 19 -6.20 17.97 -16.41
N ARG A 20 -6.36 16.78 -17.02
CA ARG A 20 -7.43 15.77 -16.84
C ARG A 20 -7.99 15.69 -15.42
N GLY A 21 -9.32 15.80 -15.34
CA GLY A 21 -10.08 15.53 -14.13
C GLY A 21 -9.88 14.09 -13.67
N GLY A 22 -9.26 13.95 -12.51
CA GLY A 22 -9.17 12.70 -11.75
C GLY A 22 -9.23 13.05 -10.28
N THR A 23 -9.78 12.14 -9.48
CA THR A 23 -9.66 12.21 -8.02
C THR A 23 -8.60 11.24 -7.55
N ASP A 24 -7.77 11.63 -6.60
CA ASP A 24 -6.79 10.73 -6.00
C ASP A 24 -7.41 9.71 -5.02
N ALA A 25 -6.56 8.89 -4.38
CA ALA A 25 -7.00 7.90 -3.40
C ALA A 25 -7.75 8.50 -2.20
N TYR A 26 -7.63 9.81 -1.96
CA TYR A 26 -8.31 10.57 -0.92
C TYR A 26 -9.53 11.35 -1.44
N GLY A 27 -9.85 11.22 -2.74
CA GLY A 27 -10.97 11.88 -3.38
C GLY A 27 -10.72 13.36 -3.70
N ARG A 28 -9.46 13.81 -3.73
CA ARG A 28 -9.08 15.20 -3.99
C ARG A 28 -9.10 15.50 -5.49
N PRO A 29 -9.72 16.60 -5.93
CA PRO A 29 -9.68 17.00 -7.33
C PRO A 29 -8.28 17.47 -7.74
N THR A 30 -7.84 17.10 -8.94
CA THR A 30 -6.65 17.69 -9.58
C THR A 30 -6.94 19.13 -9.97
N THR A 31 -6.27 20.09 -9.33
CA THR A 31 -6.35 21.51 -9.67
C THR A 31 -4.95 22.12 -9.68
N GLY A 32 -4.63 22.97 -10.65
CA GLY A 32 -3.37 23.74 -10.64
C GLY A 32 -2.15 22.95 -11.13
N ILE A 33 -1.03 23.04 -10.40
CA ILE A 33 0.22 22.32 -10.75
C ILE A 33 0.17 20.87 -10.27
N ALA A 34 -0.63 20.58 -9.23
CA ALA A 34 -0.94 19.22 -8.84
C ALA A 34 -1.60 18.44 -10.00
N GLY A 35 -1.06 17.26 -10.30
CA GLY A 35 -1.40 16.40 -11.44
C GLY A 35 -0.51 16.58 -12.67
N ASN A 36 0.38 17.58 -12.68
CA ASN A 36 1.34 17.83 -13.76
C ASN A 36 2.80 17.47 -13.38
N VAL A 37 2.99 16.73 -12.28
CA VAL A 37 4.31 16.25 -11.87
C VAL A 37 4.78 15.17 -12.85
N PRO A 38 5.96 15.32 -13.50
CA PRO A 38 6.46 14.34 -14.45
C PRO A 38 6.71 12.98 -13.80
N SER A 39 6.21 11.90 -14.42
CA SER A 39 6.44 10.53 -13.96
C SER A 39 7.92 10.10 -14.05
N SER A 40 8.75 10.85 -14.78
CA SER A 40 10.20 10.66 -14.86
C SER A 40 10.95 11.09 -13.59
N LEU A 41 10.31 11.86 -12.71
CA LEU A 41 10.89 12.17 -11.39
C LEU A 41 10.65 10.97 -10.47
N ALA A 42 11.73 10.49 -9.86
CA ALA A 42 11.64 9.67 -8.66
C ALA A 42 10.79 10.42 -7.62
N ASN A 43 9.98 9.71 -6.83
CA ASN A 43 9.07 10.31 -5.84
C ASN A 43 8.06 11.33 -6.41
N SER A 44 7.73 11.25 -7.70
CA SER A 44 6.72 12.11 -8.36
C SER A 44 5.38 12.14 -7.61
N ARG A 45 4.96 11.01 -7.01
CA ARG A 45 3.75 10.93 -6.19
C ARG A 45 3.83 11.78 -4.91
N VAL A 46 4.96 11.75 -4.20
CA VAL A 46 5.16 12.52 -2.97
C VAL A 46 5.14 14.02 -3.27
N ILE A 47 5.81 14.43 -4.34
CA ILE A 47 5.79 15.82 -4.82
C ILE A 47 4.36 16.23 -5.18
N ASP A 48 3.61 15.35 -5.86
CA ASP A 48 2.23 15.62 -6.23
C ASP A 48 1.31 15.77 -5.00
N ASP A 49 1.46 14.91 -4.00
CA ASP A 49 0.67 14.98 -2.76
C ASP A 49 0.96 16.26 -1.95
N ILE A 50 2.22 16.73 -1.94
CA ILE A 50 2.60 18.02 -1.34
C ILE A 50 1.93 19.18 -2.07
N LEU A 51 1.97 19.18 -3.40
CA LEU A 51 1.35 20.24 -4.20
C LEU A 51 -0.17 20.24 -4.07
N ARG A 52 -0.81 19.08 -4.00
CA ARG A 52 -2.24 18.98 -3.70
C ARG A 52 -2.54 19.62 -2.35
N ALA A 53 -1.82 19.24 -1.29
CA ALA A 53 -2.02 19.83 0.03
C ALA A 53 -1.84 21.36 -0.01
N ALA A 54 -0.86 21.86 -0.77
CA ALA A 54 -0.62 23.30 -0.97
C ALA A 54 -1.79 24.02 -1.63
N ASP A 55 -2.40 23.43 -2.65
CA ASP A 55 -3.58 23.99 -3.32
C ASP A 55 -4.82 23.98 -2.40
N GLU A 56 -4.96 22.95 -1.55
CA GLU A 56 -6.09 22.83 -0.62
C GLU A 56 -6.05 23.88 0.50
N ILE A 57 -4.88 24.14 1.06
CA ILE A 57 -4.72 25.09 2.16
C ILE A 57 -4.47 26.51 1.66
N GLN A 58 -4.42 26.74 0.35
CA GLN A 58 -4.11 28.05 -0.21
C GLN A 58 -5.07 29.15 0.24
N ASP A 59 -6.36 28.84 0.33
CA ASP A 59 -7.37 29.79 0.78
C ASP A 59 -7.37 29.97 2.31
N ASP A 60 -6.78 29.02 3.04
CA ASP A 60 -6.66 29.05 4.49
C ASP A 60 -5.42 29.83 4.96
N ASP A 61 -4.25 29.51 4.41
CA ASP A 61 -3.00 30.23 4.63
C ASP A 61 -2.09 30.20 3.38
N PRO A 62 -2.05 31.31 2.61
CA PRO A 62 -1.21 31.42 1.42
C PRO A 62 0.30 31.26 1.69
N ASN A 63 0.77 31.57 2.91
CA ASN A 63 2.17 31.44 3.27
C ASN A 63 2.55 29.99 3.49
N VAL A 64 1.69 29.20 4.13
CA VAL A 64 1.91 27.77 4.32
C VAL A 64 1.83 27.03 3.00
N ALA A 65 0.86 27.39 2.14
CA ALA A 65 0.80 26.89 0.78
C ALA A 65 2.08 27.19 -0.02
N ARG A 66 2.68 28.37 0.15
CA ARG A 66 3.98 28.71 -0.44
C ARG A 66 5.10 27.81 0.11
N ILE A 67 5.19 27.63 1.43
CA ILE A 67 6.21 26.77 2.07
C ILE A 67 6.16 25.36 1.47
N LEU A 68 4.97 24.78 1.31
CA LEU A 68 4.80 23.46 0.68
C LEU A 68 5.26 23.47 -0.79
N CYS A 69 4.92 24.50 -1.58
CA CYS A 69 5.40 24.61 -2.96
C CYS A 69 6.93 24.75 -3.05
N GLU A 70 7.55 25.50 -2.14
CA GLU A 70 9.02 25.65 -2.08
C GLU A 70 9.70 24.33 -1.69
N HIS A 71 9.12 23.60 -0.75
CA HIS A 71 9.60 22.26 -0.38
C HIS A 71 9.51 21.28 -1.54
N ALA A 72 8.36 21.22 -2.24
CA ALA A 72 8.18 20.41 -3.44
C ALA A 72 9.18 20.77 -4.55
N TYR A 73 9.48 22.07 -4.71
CA TYR A 73 10.49 22.54 -5.66
C TYR A 73 11.90 22.07 -5.27
N SER A 74 12.27 22.21 -3.98
CA SER A 74 13.55 21.74 -3.45
C SER A 74 13.74 20.25 -3.68
N MET A 75 12.71 19.44 -3.39
CA MET A 75 12.71 18.00 -3.66
C MET A 75 12.95 17.70 -5.13
N ALA A 76 12.17 18.33 -6.03
CA ALA A 76 12.35 18.14 -7.48
C ALA A 76 13.74 18.59 -7.96
N GLN A 77 14.31 19.63 -7.34
CA GLN A 77 15.65 20.12 -7.65
C GLN A 77 16.73 19.14 -7.25
N ASN A 78 16.62 18.54 -6.07
CA ASN A 78 17.59 17.56 -5.57
C ASN A 78 17.55 16.24 -6.36
N LEU A 79 16.36 15.85 -6.85
CA LEU A 79 16.17 14.59 -7.58
C LEU A 79 16.65 14.64 -9.03
N ASP A 80 16.60 15.81 -9.68
CA ASP A 80 17.09 16.00 -11.05
C ASP A 80 17.70 17.40 -11.23
N PRO A 81 18.91 17.67 -10.71
CA PRO A 81 19.48 19.02 -10.72
C PRO A 81 19.60 19.65 -12.11
N ASN A 82 19.88 18.83 -13.12
CA ASN A 82 20.08 19.25 -14.52
C ASN A 82 18.76 19.33 -15.31
N SER A 83 17.65 18.84 -14.76
CA SER A 83 16.33 18.78 -15.42
C SER A 83 16.34 17.96 -16.72
N GLU A 84 17.06 16.84 -16.72
CA GLU A 84 17.23 15.95 -17.86
C GLU A 84 15.99 15.06 -18.10
N GLY A 85 15.18 14.84 -17.06
CA GLY A 85 13.94 14.08 -17.14
C GLY A 85 12.89 14.75 -18.04
N ARG A 86 12.15 13.92 -18.79
CA ARG A 86 11.09 14.39 -19.70
C ARG A 86 10.07 15.25 -18.94
N GLY A 87 9.99 16.54 -19.27
CA GLY A 87 9.01 17.47 -18.69
C GLY A 87 9.42 18.12 -17.35
N VAL A 88 10.57 17.75 -16.79
CA VAL A 88 11.04 18.25 -15.48
C VAL A 88 11.33 19.75 -15.51
N LEU A 89 12.02 20.24 -16.55
CA LEU A 89 12.33 21.65 -16.68
C LEU A 89 11.06 22.51 -16.75
N GLN A 90 10.06 22.06 -17.52
CA GLN A 90 8.78 22.74 -17.66
C GLN A 90 8.03 22.80 -16.33
N PHE A 91 8.00 21.67 -15.61
CA PHE A 91 7.40 21.57 -14.29
C PHE A 91 8.06 22.51 -13.28
N LYS A 92 9.39 22.46 -13.13
CA LYS A 92 10.14 23.33 -12.20
C LYS A 92 9.94 24.81 -12.50
N THR A 93 9.98 25.17 -13.78
CA THR A 93 9.75 26.56 -14.22
C THR A 93 8.34 27.02 -13.88
N GLY A 94 7.33 26.18 -14.12
CA GLY A 94 5.94 26.46 -13.76
C GLY A 94 5.73 26.60 -12.25
N LEU A 95 6.32 25.70 -11.46
CA LEU A 95 6.26 25.74 -10.00
C LEU A 95 6.94 27.00 -9.43
N MET A 96 8.10 27.36 -9.96
CA MET A 96 8.80 28.59 -9.59
C MET A 96 7.97 29.84 -9.92
N SER A 97 7.24 29.86 -11.03
CA SER A 97 6.30 30.95 -11.36
C SER A 97 5.19 31.07 -10.31
N VAL A 98 4.61 29.95 -9.88
CA VAL A 98 3.58 29.94 -8.83
C VAL A 98 4.15 30.41 -7.48
N ILE A 99 5.35 29.98 -7.11
CA ILE A 99 6.03 30.46 -5.89
C ILE A 99 6.24 31.98 -5.96
N LYS A 100 6.72 32.50 -7.10
CA LYS A 100 6.91 33.95 -7.29
C LYS A 100 5.59 34.73 -7.21
N GLN A 101 4.50 34.21 -7.77
CA GLN A 101 3.18 34.82 -7.65
C GLN A 101 2.67 34.84 -6.20
N LYS A 102 2.93 33.78 -5.43
CA LYS A 102 2.60 33.72 -4.00
C LYS A 102 3.46 34.70 -3.18
N LEU A 103 4.73 34.86 -3.53
CA LEU A 103 5.65 35.83 -2.91
C LEU A 103 5.30 37.29 -3.26
N ALA A 104 4.82 37.58 -4.47
CA ALA A 104 4.45 38.93 -4.91
C ALA A 104 3.26 39.53 -4.13
N LYS A 105 2.50 38.70 -3.40
CA LYS A 105 1.42 39.14 -2.49
C LYS A 105 1.92 39.49 -1.07
N ARG A 106 3.24 39.39 -0.81
CA ARG A 106 3.88 39.65 0.49
C ARG A 106 4.56 41.03 0.50
N GLU A 107 4.48 41.74 1.62
CA GLU A 107 5.37 42.86 1.91
C GLU A 107 6.80 42.35 2.14
N ALA A 108 7.77 42.96 1.46
CA ALA A 108 9.14 42.49 1.31
C ALA A 108 9.82 42.11 2.64
N GLY A 109 10.13 40.83 2.81
CA GLY A 109 10.98 40.32 3.88
C GLY A 109 11.72 39.07 3.44
N SER A 110 12.95 38.89 3.92
CA SER A 110 13.77 37.71 3.64
C SER A 110 13.05 36.41 4.04
N ILE A 111 13.41 35.30 3.37
CA ILE A 111 12.94 33.96 3.72
C ILE A 111 13.77 33.50 4.91
N ASP A 112 13.15 33.44 6.10
CA ASP A 112 13.75 32.85 7.28
C ASP A 112 13.14 31.46 7.50
N ARG A 113 13.97 30.41 7.33
CA ARG A 113 13.55 29.01 7.48
C ARG A 113 13.01 28.72 8.87
N SER A 114 13.55 29.37 9.91
CA SER A 114 13.08 29.21 11.29
C SER A 114 11.68 29.78 11.47
N GLN A 115 11.39 30.91 10.81
CA GLN A 115 10.05 31.51 10.82
C GLN A 115 9.04 30.67 10.06
N ASP A 116 9.46 30.03 8.96
CA ASP A 116 8.59 29.15 8.17
C ASP A 116 8.26 27.85 8.92
N ILE A 117 9.22 27.28 9.66
CA ILE A 117 8.98 26.16 10.58
C ILE A 117 7.96 26.56 11.66
N ALA A 118 8.15 27.69 12.32
CA ALA A 118 7.23 28.17 13.36
C ALA A 118 5.80 28.38 12.83
N ARG A 119 5.67 28.96 11.63
CA ARG A 119 4.38 29.13 10.95
C ARG A 119 3.72 27.79 10.62
N LEU A 120 4.49 26.84 10.09
CA LEU A 120 3.97 25.51 9.72
C LEU A 120 3.47 24.76 10.97
N GLN A 121 4.17 24.88 12.10
CA GLN A 121 3.74 24.32 13.40
C GLN A 121 2.44 24.95 13.92
N GLU A 122 2.36 26.28 13.89
CA GLU A 122 1.15 26.99 14.33
C GLU A 122 -0.04 26.65 13.42
N PHE A 123 0.20 26.59 12.11
CA PHE A 123 -0.83 26.20 11.15
C PHE A 123 -1.29 24.76 11.36
N TYR A 124 -0.38 23.81 11.61
CA TYR A 124 -0.73 22.42 11.90
C TYR A 124 -1.69 22.32 13.11
N ARG A 125 -1.40 23.04 14.21
CA ARG A 125 -2.29 23.11 15.39
C ARG A 125 -3.65 23.72 15.04
N LYS A 126 -3.67 24.88 14.38
CA LYS A 126 -4.91 25.54 13.95
C LYS A 126 -5.75 24.68 13.02
N TYR A 127 -5.10 23.94 12.12
CA TYR A 127 -5.76 23.04 11.18
C TYR A 127 -6.45 21.89 11.92
N ARG A 128 -5.79 21.31 12.94
CA ARG A 128 -6.40 20.30 13.80
C ARG A 128 -7.63 20.80 14.53
N GLU A 129 -7.54 21.97 15.15
CA GLU A 129 -8.64 22.61 15.87
C GLU A 129 -9.80 22.95 14.93
N LYS A 130 -9.53 23.60 13.80
CA LYS A 130 -10.54 23.96 12.79
C LYS A 130 -11.33 22.76 12.29
N HIS A 131 -10.68 21.62 12.15
CA HIS A 131 -11.29 20.41 11.63
C HIS A 131 -11.82 19.45 12.71
N ASN A 132 -11.70 19.80 14.00
CA ASN A 132 -12.08 18.94 15.12
C ASN A 132 -11.51 17.52 14.98
N VAL A 133 -10.20 17.41 14.69
CA VAL A 133 -9.56 16.14 14.34
C VAL A 133 -9.74 15.07 15.41
N ASP A 134 -9.70 15.45 16.69
CA ASP A 134 -9.90 14.51 17.80
C ASP A 134 -11.32 13.94 17.80
N GLN A 135 -12.34 14.77 17.51
CA GLN A 135 -13.71 14.29 17.34
C GLN A 135 -13.86 13.41 16.10
N LEU A 136 -13.23 13.78 14.97
CA LEU A 136 -13.26 12.96 13.75
C LEU A 136 -12.66 11.57 13.98
N ARG A 137 -11.61 11.49 14.80
CA ARG A 137 -10.97 10.24 15.21
C ARG A 137 -11.89 9.41 16.08
N GLU A 138 -12.52 10.00 17.09
CA GLU A 138 -13.46 9.31 17.96
C GLU A 138 -14.69 8.80 17.17
N ASP A 139 -15.22 9.63 16.26
CA ASP A 139 -16.34 9.24 15.40
C ASP A 139 -15.99 8.09 14.46
N GLU A 140 -14.75 8.04 13.96
CA GLU A 140 -14.25 6.93 13.15
C GLU A 140 -14.16 5.64 13.97
N MET A 141 -13.64 5.70 15.20
CA MET A 141 -13.63 4.56 16.12
C MET A 141 -15.05 4.07 16.41
N LYS A 142 -15.97 4.98 16.76
CA LYS A 142 -17.38 4.64 17.01
C LYS A 142 -18.06 4.01 15.80
N LEU A 143 -17.76 4.47 14.58
CA LEU A 143 -18.31 3.85 13.36
C LEU A 143 -17.83 2.42 13.19
N ARG A 144 -16.55 2.14 13.44
CA ARG A 144 -15.98 0.79 13.41
C ARG A 144 -16.56 -0.11 14.51
N GLU A 145 -16.87 0.45 15.68
CA GLU A 145 -17.44 -0.28 16.83
C GLU A 145 -18.95 -0.50 16.76
N SER A 146 -19.70 0.40 16.14
CA SER A 146 -21.16 0.38 16.21
C SER A 146 -21.76 -0.76 15.39
N GLY A 147 -21.15 -1.14 14.27
CA GLY A 147 -21.67 -2.16 13.33
C GLY A 147 -23.09 -1.93 12.84
N ALA A 148 -23.66 -0.76 13.16
CA ALA A 148 -25.01 -0.37 12.84
C ALA A 148 -24.92 0.55 11.63
N PHE A 149 -25.48 0.09 10.52
CA PHE A 149 -25.54 0.89 9.31
C PHE A 149 -26.58 1.99 9.49
N SER A 150 -26.12 3.23 9.73
CA SER A 150 -26.98 4.40 9.55
C SER A 150 -27.36 4.47 8.08
N GLY A 151 -28.66 4.38 7.77
CA GLY A 151 -29.22 4.12 6.44
C GLY A 151 -28.96 5.17 5.34
N ASN A 152 -28.01 6.09 5.51
CA ASN A 152 -27.63 7.08 4.51
C ASN A 152 -26.17 6.90 4.04
N LEU A 153 -25.96 5.92 3.14
CA LEU A 153 -24.66 5.58 2.57
C LEU A 153 -23.95 6.80 1.97
N GLY A 154 -24.67 7.65 1.25
CA GLY A 154 -24.10 8.82 0.58
C GLY A 154 -23.60 9.90 1.56
N GLU A 155 -24.20 10.02 2.75
CA GLU A 155 -23.68 10.91 3.79
C GLU A 155 -22.42 10.32 4.45
N LEU A 156 -22.41 9.00 4.67
CA LEU A 156 -21.25 8.30 5.22
C LEU A 156 -20.05 8.43 4.27
N GLU A 157 -20.22 8.17 2.97
CA GLU A 157 -19.17 8.33 1.96
C GLU A 157 -18.59 9.75 1.95
N ARG A 158 -19.43 10.78 2.03
CA ARG A 158 -18.98 12.18 2.10
C ARG A 158 -18.18 12.46 3.37
N LYS A 159 -18.63 11.95 4.52
CA LYS A 159 -17.91 12.10 5.80
C LYS A 159 -16.57 11.38 5.76
N THR A 160 -16.52 10.14 5.26
CA THR A 160 -15.29 9.36 5.10
C THR A 160 -14.31 10.05 4.15
N ARG A 161 -14.76 10.52 2.98
CA ARG A 161 -13.91 11.27 2.04
C ARG A 161 -13.36 12.54 2.69
N LYS A 162 -14.19 13.28 3.43
CA LYS A 162 -13.74 14.48 4.17
C LYS A 162 -12.67 14.13 5.21
N ARG A 163 -12.84 13.06 5.98
CA ARG A 163 -11.85 12.58 6.96
C ARG A 163 -10.54 12.20 6.30
N LYS A 164 -10.59 11.34 5.26
CA LYS A 164 -9.42 10.94 4.47
C LYS A 164 -8.62 12.14 3.99
N ARG A 165 -9.31 13.15 3.45
CA ARG A 165 -8.70 14.39 2.98
C ARG A 165 -7.98 15.16 4.10
N ILE A 166 -8.62 15.33 5.26
CA ILE A 166 -8.05 16.06 6.42
C ILE A 166 -6.80 15.36 6.95
N PHE A 167 -6.88 14.05 7.21
CA PHE A 167 -5.74 13.28 7.73
C PHE A 167 -4.58 13.22 6.73
N ALA A 168 -4.85 13.08 5.43
CA ALA A 168 -3.82 13.16 4.42
C ALA A 168 -3.14 14.54 4.36
N THR A 169 -3.85 15.64 4.62
CA THR A 169 -3.25 16.99 4.69
C THR A 169 -2.38 17.12 5.93
N LEU A 170 -2.84 16.62 7.08
CA LEU A 170 -2.07 16.58 8.32
C LEU A 170 -0.79 15.76 8.18
N LYS A 171 -0.85 14.60 7.50
CA LYS A 171 0.33 13.78 7.21
C LYS A 171 1.37 14.57 6.40
N ILE A 172 0.96 15.22 5.31
CA ILE A 172 1.86 16.04 4.49
C ILE A 172 2.45 17.21 5.27
N LEU A 173 1.64 17.94 6.04
CA LEU A 173 2.12 19.04 6.88
C LEU A 173 3.15 18.54 7.91
N GLY A 174 2.89 17.38 8.51
CA GLY A 174 3.78 16.74 9.46
C GLY A 174 5.10 16.26 8.85
N ASP A 175 5.03 15.58 7.70
CA ASP A 175 6.19 15.06 6.97
C ASP A 175 7.11 16.21 6.51
N VAL A 176 6.53 17.29 5.97
CA VAL A 176 7.31 18.48 5.55
C VAL A 176 7.91 19.19 6.75
N LEU A 177 7.16 19.32 7.84
CA LEU A 177 7.66 19.91 9.08
C LEU A 177 8.86 19.13 9.65
N GLU A 178 8.77 17.80 9.68
CA GLU A 178 9.86 16.94 10.14
C GLU A 178 11.08 17.05 9.22
N GLN A 179 10.89 17.04 7.90
CA GLN A 179 11.97 17.19 6.92
C GLN A 179 12.67 18.54 7.03
N MET A 180 11.92 19.64 7.11
CA MET A 180 12.48 20.98 7.28
C MET A 180 13.27 21.12 8.59
N THR A 181 12.84 20.43 9.65
CA THR A 181 13.51 20.47 10.96
C THR A 181 14.83 19.69 10.95
N ARG A 182 14.94 18.61 10.17
CA ARG A 182 16.18 17.85 9.99
C ARG A 182 17.27 18.64 9.24
N GLU A 183 16.90 19.68 8.50
CA GLU A 183 17.84 20.57 7.80
C GLU A 183 18.41 21.67 8.73
N VAL A 184 17.96 21.76 9.98
CA VAL A 184 18.44 22.70 11.00
C VAL A 184 19.42 21.99 11.95
N SER A 185 20.32 22.73 12.62
CA SER A 185 21.25 22.20 13.63
C SER A 185 20.53 21.33 14.67
N PRO A 186 21.08 20.16 15.08
CA PRO A 186 20.43 19.24 16.03
C PRO A 186 20.02 19.88 17.36
N GLU A 187 20.81 20.86 17.84
CA GLU A 187 20.58 21.59 19.09
C GLU A 187 19.36 22.53 19.04
N ASP A 188 19.03 23.04 17.85
CA ASP A 188 17.88 23.90 17.60
C ASP A 188 16.64 23.06 17.23
N ALA A 189 16.82 21.94 16.53
CA ALA A 189 15.75 21.02 16.12
C ALA A 189 14.93 20.49 17.32
N GLU A 190 15.60 20.13 18.43
CA GLU A 190 14.97 19.60 19.64
C GLU A 190 14.20 20.67 20.43
N ARG A 191 14.55 21.95 20.24
CA ARG A 191 13.82 23.10 20.82
C ARG A 191 12.65 23.56 19.97
N LEU A 192 12.66 23.25 18.67
CA LEU A 192 11.69 23.77 17.71
C LEU A 192 10.39 22.98 17.71
N ILE A 193 10.42 21.64 17.78
CA ILE A 193 9.19 20.82 17.85
C ILE A 193 8.99 20.32 19.28
N PRO A 194 7.94 20.77 20.00
CA PRO A 194 7.58 20.17 21.28
C PRO A 194 7.32 18.66 21.13
N GLU A 195 7.85 17.85 22.03
CA GLU A 195 7.70 16.37 21.97
C GLU A 195 6.22 15.93 21.94
N GLU A 196 5.33 16.70 22.55
CA GLU A 196 3.89 16.54 22.44
C GLU A 196 3.38 16.63 21.00
N LEU A 197 3.82 17.65 20.25
CA LEU A 197 3.44 17.85 18.86
C LEU A 197 3.93 16.71 17.97
N LYS A 198 5.13 16.18 18.22
CA LYS A 198 5.68 15.02 17.51
C LYS A 198 4.83 13.77 17.70
N ARG A 199 4.39 13.49 18.93
CA ARG A 199 3.48 12.37 19.23
C ARG A 199 2.13 12.53 18.54
N VAL A 200 1.60 13.75 18.54
CA VAL A 200 0.34 14.12 17.89
C VAL A 200 0.42 13.93 16.36
N MET A 201 1.54 14.30 15.75
CA MET A 201 1.82 14.08 14.32
C MET A 201 1.93 12.59 13.98
N GLN A 202 2.65 11.82 14.78
CA GLN A 202 2.76 10.36 14.61
C GLN A 202 1.39 9.69 14.71
N SER A 203 0.55 10.13 15.67
CA SER A 203 -0.81 9.62 15.82
C SER A 203 -1.70 9.93 14.61
N ASP A 204 -1.57 11.11 13.99
CA ASP A 204 -2.32 11.45 12.76
C ASP A 204 -1.84 10.70 11.53
N ALA A 205 -0.53 10.52 11.41
CA ALA A 205 0.06 9.74 10.33
C ALA A 205 -0.45 8.29 10.38
N ALA A 206 -0.50 7.70 11.58
CA ALA A 206 -1.08 6.37 11.79
C ALA A 206 -2.57 6.30 11.40
N MET A 207 -3.35 7.33 11.72
CA MET A 207 -4.76 7.41 11.30
C MET A 207 -4.93 7.49 9.79
N THR A 208 -4.01 8.15 9.09
CA THR A 208 -4.00 8.19 7.63
C THR A 208 -3.83 6.79 7.04
N GLU A 209 -2.93 5.99 7.60
CA GLU A 209 -2.69 4.60 7.16
C GLU A 209 -3.91 3.70 7.44
N ASP A 210 -4.53 3.84 8.61
CA ASP A 210 -5.76 3.13 8.98
C ASP A 210 -6.97 3.48 8.10
N LEU A 211 -6.99 4.68 7.51
CA LEU A 211 -8.04 5.14 6.60
C LEU A 211 -7.78 4.71 5.14
N ILE A 212 -6.53 4.42 4.77
CA ILE A 212 -6.15 3.99 3.42
C ILE A 212 -6.23 2.47 3.27
N ALA A 213 -6.13 1.71 4.36
CA ALA A 213 -6.19 0.25 4.33
C ALA A 213 -7.37 -0.24 3.46
N TYR A 214 -7.04 -0.92 2.36
CA TYR A 214 -8.02 -1.54 1.46
C TYR A 214 -8.69 -2.76 2.10
N ASN A 215 -8.03 -3.31 3.11
CA ASN A 215 -8.42 -4.47 3.88
C ASN A 215 -9.58 -4.14 4.82
N ILE A 216 -10.67 -4.91 4.72
CA ILE A 216 -11.88 -4.81 5.54
C ILE A 216 -11.60 -5.28 6.97
N ILE A 217 -10.65 -6.20 7.12
CA ILE A 217 -10.19 -6.73 8.40
C ILE A 217 -8.79 -6.15 8.67
N PRO A 218 -8.67 -5.09 9.47
CA PRO A 218 -7.43 -4.35 9.60
C PRO A 218 -6.53 -5.03 10.64
N LEU A 219 -5.87 -6.12 10.24
CA LEU A 219 -5.07 -6.98 11.12
C LEU A 219 -3.73 -6.36 11.53
N ASP A 220 -3.22 -5.44 10.71
CA ASP A 220 -1.92 -4.78 10.89
C ASP A 220 -2.05 -3.37 11.49
N THR A 221 -3.28 -2.89 11.73
CA THR A 221 -3.52 -1.55 12.30
C THR A 221 -3.62 -1.58 13.82
N THR A 222 -3.19 -0.49 14.47
CA THR A 222 -3.27 -0.35 15.94
C THR A 222 -4.70 -0.20 16.46
N SER A 223 -5.67 0.14 15.60
CA SER A 223 -7.07 0.29 15.99
C SER A 223 -7.81 -1.06 16.00
N ILE A 224 -7.83 -1.70 17.17
CA ILE A 224 -8.45 -3.02 17.43
C ILE A 224 -10.00 -2.98 17.39
N THR A 225 -10.61 -1.85 17.04
CA THR A 225 -12.04 -1.55 17.29
C THR A 225 -13.01 -2.03 16.20
N ASN A 226 -12.58 -2.86 15.25
CA ASN A 226 -13.45 -3.36 14.18
C ASN A 226 -14.31 -4.55 14.65
N ARG A 227 -15.64 -4.41 14.66
CA ARG A 227 -16.57 -5.50 15.04
C ARG A 227 -16.40 -6.78 14.23
N ILE A 228 -15.97 -6.69 12.98
CA ILE A 228 -15.75 -7.87 12.13
C ILE A 228 -14.64 -8.74 12.73
N VAL A 229 -13.59 -8.13 13.29
CA VAL A 229 -12.51 -8.83 13.99
C VAL A 229 -13.02 -9.53 15.26
N ALA A 230 -14.11 -9.06 15.85
CA ALA A 230 -14.72 -9.65 17.04
C ALA A 230 -15.64 -10.85 16.74
N LEU A 231 -16.04 -11.06 15.47
CA LEU A 231 -16.87 -12.21 15.09
C LEU A 231 -16.16 -13.54 15.43
N PRO A 232 -16.83 -14.51 16.07
CA PRO A 232 -16.17 -15.73 16.52
C PRO A 232 -15.47 -16.52 15.39
N GLU A 233 -16.07 -16.55 14.19
CA GLU A 233 -15.52 -17.22 13.01
C GLU A 233 -14.25 -16.53 12.50
N VAL A 234 -14.23 -15.19 12.54
CA VAL A 234 -13.04 -14.40 12.15
C VAL A 234 -11.94 -14.57 13.19
N ARG A 235 -12.27 -14.52 14.49
CA ARG A 235 -11.32 -14.80 15.57
C ARG A 235 -10.72 -16.21 15.46
N ALA A 236 -11.56 -17.21 15.18
CA ALA A 236 -11.13 -18.58 14.95
C ALA A 236 -10.18 -18.69 13.75
N ALA A 237 -10.50 -18.02 12.64
CA ALA A 237 -9.66 -18.02 11.44
C ALA A 237 -8.30 -17.34 11.69
N VAL A 238 -8.30 -16.15 12.31
CA VAL A 238 -7.07 -15.44 12.69
C VAL A 238 -6.22 -16.28 13.64
N SER A 239 -6.83 -16.94 14.63
CA SER A 239 -6.12 -17.82 15.55
C SER A 239 -5.52 -19.04 14.85
N ALA A 240 -6.25 -19.65 13.92
CA ALA A 240 -5.78 -20.81 13.16
C ALA A 240 -4.57 -20.51 12.26
N LEU A 241 -4.42 -19.27 11.78
CA LEU A 241 -3.23 -18.85 11.04
C LEU A 241 -1.99 -18.65 11.93
N LYS A 242 -2.19 -18.36 13.22
CA LYS A 242 -1.11 -18.16 14.20
C LYS A 242 -0.64 -19.46 14.85
N ASP A 243 -1.58 -20.37 15.14
CA ASP A 243 -1.31 -21.62 15.86
C ASP A 243 -0.76 -22.70 14.91
N ILE A 244 0.53 -22.59 14.57
CA ILE A 244 1.18 -23.58 13.71
C ILE A 244 2.21 -24.37 14.49
N ARG A 245 1.79 -25.56 14.93
CA ARG A 245 2.71 -26.56 15.43
C ARG A 245 3.60 -27.05 14.28
N GLY A 246 4.92 -26.89 14.43
CA GLY A 246 5.92 -27.43 13.50
C GLY A 246 6.49 -26.43 12.48
N VAL A 247 6.08 -25.17 12.48
CA VAL A 247 6.80 -24.10 11.77
C VAL A 247 7.98 -23.65 12.63
N PRO A 248 9.21 -23.62 12.09
CA PRO A 248 10.37 -23.14 12.84
C PRO A 248 10.25 -21.64 13.13
N LYS A 249 10.86 -21.20 14.23
CA LYS A 249 10.80 -19.78 14.64
C LYS A 249 11.47 -18.90 13.58
N LEU A 250 10.83 -17.78 13.26
CA LEU A 250 11.46 -16.74 12.46
C LEU A 250 12.75 -16.25 13.13
N PRO A 251 13.83 -16.02 12.36
CA PRO A 251 15.10 -15.60 12.92
C PRO A 251 15.05 -14.17 13.47
N ALA A 252 16.04 -13.82 14.30
CA ALA A 252 16.02 -12.61 15.11
C ALA A 252 16.15 -11.30 14.31
N ASP A 253 16.66 -11.39 13.09
CA ASP A 253 16.78 -10.30 12.11
C ASP A 253 15.48 -10.02 11.36
N PHE A 254 14.48 -10.91 11.46
CA PHE A 254 13.15 -10.66 10.93
C PHE A 254 12.50 -9.50 11.69
N VAL A 255 12.19 -8.41 10.98
CA VAL A 255 11.45 -7.27 11.54
C VAL A 255 10.00 -7.72 11.79
N PRO A 256 9.58 -7.90 13.06
CA PRO A 256 8.26 -8.43 13.33
C PRO A 256 7.20 -7.39 12.95
N PRO A 257 6.03 -7.83 12.44
CA PRO A 257 4.88 -6.95 12.30
C PRO A 257 4.41 -6.44 13.67
N VAL A 258 3.57 -5.40 13.67
CA VAL A 258 2.92 -4.88 14.90
C VAL A 258 2.05 -5.95 15.56
N ARG A 259 1.43 -6.81 14.74
CA ARG A 259 0.74 -8.01 15.20
C ARG A 259 1.71 -9.16 15.48
N SER A 260 1.25 -10.18 16.21
CA SER A 260 1.99 -11.44 16.34
C SER A 260 2.19 -12.10 14.96
N PRO A 261 3.40 -12.58 14.62
CA PRO A 261 3.64 -13.29 13.36
C PRO A 261 2.74 -14.53 13.15
N ASP A 262 2.44 -14.84 11.90
CA ASP A 262 1.63 -16.00 11.46
C ASP A 262 2.28 -16.77 10.27
N MET A 263 1.61 -17.79 9.73
CA MET A 263 2.15 -18.56 8.57
C MET A 263 2.51 -17.69 7.38
N LEU A 264 1.78 -16.60 7.12
CA LEU A 264 2.06 -15.79 5.95
C LEU A 264 3.36 -15.03 6.12
N ASP A 265 3.70 -14.62 7.34
CA ASP A 265 4.99 -13.99 7.63
C ASP A 265 6.15 -15.00 7.48
N PHE A 266 5.92 -16.26 7.87
CA PHE A 266 6.86 -17.35 7.59
C PHE A 266 7.07 -17.54 6.07
N LEU A 267 5.99 -17.63 5.30
CA LEU A 267 6.09 -17.80 3.84
C LEU A 267 6.71 -16.58 3.15
N GLN A 268 6.42 -15.37 3.65
CA GLN A 268 7.05 -14.14 3.20
C GLN A 268 8.57 -14.18 3.43
N TYR A 269 9.01 -14.58 4.63
CA TYR A 269 10.44 -14.70 4.92
C TYR A 269 11.12 -15.74 4.05
N VAL A 270 10.49 -16.90 3.85
CA VAL A 270 11.08 -18.03 3.10
C VAL A 270 11.21 -17.70 1.61
N PHE A 271 10.14 -17.22 0.97
CA PHE A 271 10.09 -17.07 -0.49
C PHE A 271 10.28 -15.63 -0.98
N GLY A 272 10.32 -14.65 -0.09
CA GLY A 272 10.47 -13.24 -0.47
C GLY A 272 9.27 -12.72 -1.25
N PHE A 273 8.06 -13.20 -0.92
CA PHE A 273 6.84 -12.60 -1.45
C PHE A 273 6.86 -11.12 -1.11
N GLN A 274 6.73 -10.29 -2.13
CA GLN A 274 6.66 -8.84 -2.00
C GLN A 274 7.94 -8.09 -1.58
N LEU A 275 9.12 -8.70 -1.72
CA LEU A 275 10.39 -8.03 -1.44
C LEU A 275 10.96 -7.37 -2.71
N LEU A 276 10.49 -6.16 -3.05
CA LEU A 276 11.21 -5.27 -3.96
C LEU A 276 11.71 -4.07 -3.14
N THR A 277 13.02 -4.04 -2.94
CA THR A 277 13.72 -3.05 -2.15
C THR A 277 13.74 -1.69 -2.86
N VAL A 278 13.76 -0.64 -2.05
CA VAL A 278 14.03 0.77 -2.40
C VAL A 278 12.90 1.50 -3.14
N THR A 279 11.79 1.75 -2.46
CA THR A 279 11.19 3.09 -2.31
C THR A 279 9.94 2.96 -1.47
N ASP A 280 9.78 3.90 -0.54
CA ASP A 280 8.80 3.84 0.53
C ASP A 280 7.38 3.52 0.03
N ASN A 281 6.76 2.55 0.70
CA ASN A 281 5.31 2.35 0.79
C ASN A 281 4.51 1.64 -0.31
N TRP A 282 5.11 0.90 -1.26
CA TRP A 282 4.26 0.18 -2.24
C TRP A 282 4.74 -1.22 -2.59
N GLN A 283 4.85 -2.10 -1.58
CA GLN A 283 4.86 -3.56 -1.75
C GLN A 283 4.77 -4.29 -0.37
N LYS A 284 3.78 -3.96 0.48
CA LYS A 284 3.42 -4.81 1.66
C LYS A 284 1.98 -5.36 1.62
N ASP A 285 1.24 -5.04 0.56
CA ASP A 285 -0.16 -5.41 0.37
C ASP A 285 -0.44 -6.85 -0.06
N ASN A 286 0.34 -7.57 -0.88
CA ASN A 286 -0.01 -8.93 -1.33
C ASN A 286 -0.18 -9.87 -0.12
N VAL A 287 0.82 -9.94 0.76
CA VAL A 287 0.75 -10.80 1.95
C VAL A 287 -0.46 -10.42 2.82
N SER A 288 -0.67 -9.11 3.02
CA SER A 288 -1.77 -8.58 3.82
C SER A 288 -3.14 -8.84 3.20
N ASN A 289 -3.28 -8.67 1.89
CA ASN A 289 -4.51 -8.89 1.12
C ASN A 289 -4.86 -10.38 1.08
N GLN A 290 -3.88 -11.25 0.81
CA GLN A 290 -4.12 -12.69 0.79
C GLN A 290 -4.42 -13.23 2.20
N ARG A 291 -3.78 -12.70 3.24
CA ARG A 291 -4.12 -13.02 4.63
C ARG A 291 -5.60 -12.73 4.91
N GLU A 292 -6.08 -11.52 4.60
CA GLU A 292 -7.49 -11.19 4.75
C GLU A 292 -8.38 -12.10 3.88
N HIS A 293 -8.01 -12.34 2.63
CA HIS A 293 -8.79 -13.20 1.73
C HIS A 293 -8.99 -14.60 2.31
N ILE A 294 -7.91 -15.21 2.81
CA ILE A 294 -7.95 -16.54 3.45
C ILE A 294 -8.83 -16.50 4.71
N ILE A 295 -8.73 -15.46 5.53
CA ILE A 295 -9.58 -15.30 6.72
C ILE A 295 -11.05 -15.25 6.34
N HIS A 296 -11.42 -14.50 5.30
CA HIS A 296 -12.80 -14.45 4.80
C HIS A 296 -13.27 -15.82 4.31
N LEU A 297 -12.45 -16.55 3.55
CA LEU A 297 -12.81 -17.89 3.07
C LEU A 297 -13.07 -18.84 4.24
N LEU A 298 -12.18 -18.84 5.23
CA LEU A 298 -12.29 -19.69 6.43
C LEU A 298 -13.51 -19.30 7.28
N ALA A 299 -13.71 -18.01 7.54
CA ALA A 299 -14.85 -17.52 8.32
C ALA A 299 -16.19 -17.82 7.61
N ASN A 300 -16.24 -17.70 6.29
CA ASN A 300 -17.43 -18.02 5.50
C ASN A 300 -17.74 -19.53 5.41
N GLU A 301 -16.72 -20.40 5.41
CA GLU A 301 -16.98 -21.84 5.54
C GLU A 301 -17.37 -22.21 6.98
N GLN A 302 -16.75 -21.59 7.99
CA GLN A 302 -17.10 -21.81 9.40
C GLN A 302 -18.54 -21.38 9.73
N SER A 303 -19.03 -20.28 9.14
CA SER A 303 -20.38 -19.78 9.40
C SER A 303 -21.50 -20.70 8.89
N ARG A 304 -21.16 -21.67 8.03
CA ARG A 304 -22.07 -22.74 7.57
C ARG A 304 -22.12 -23.93 8.52
N LEU A 305 -21.23 -23.95 9.50
CA LEU A 305 -21.13 -24.97 10.55
C LEU A 305 -21.64 -24.38 11.87
N ARG A 306 -21.22 -24.96 12.99
CA ARG A 306 -21.52 -24.41 14.31
C ARG A 306 -20.68 -23.16 14.56
N ILE A 307 -21.33 -22.09 15.03
CA ILE A 307 -20.62 -20.88 15.47
C ILE A 307 -19.73 -21.24 16.67
N PRO A 308 -18.43 -20.93 16.64
CA PRO A 308 -17.55 -21.20 17.76
C PRO A 308 -17.86 -20.28 18.96
N ASP A 309 -18.74 -20.70 19.88
CA ASP A 309 -19.17 -19.88 21.02
C ASP A 309 -18.21 -19.93 22.23
N ASP A 310 -17.05 -20.58 22.09
CA ASP A 310 -16.06 -20.72 23.17
C ASP A 310 -15.25 -19.42 23.40
N THR A 311 -14.73 -19.25 24.62
CA THR A 311 -13.84 -18.12 24.98
C THR A 311 -12.65 -17.97 24.03
N GLU A 312 -12.13 -19.13 23.58
CA GLU A 312 -11.13 -19.26 22.52
C GLU A 312 -11.77 -19.98 21.31
N PRO A 313 -12.35 -19.23 20.36
CA PRO A 313 -13.04 -19.82 19.23
C PRO A 313 -12.06 -20.56 18.31
N LYS A 314 -12.36 -21.80 17.94
CA LYS A 314 -11.52 -22.64 17.08
C LYS A 314 -12.25 -22.99 15.80
N LEU A 315 -11.52 -22.97 14.68
CA LEU A 315 -12.06 -23.44 13.41
C LEU A 315 -12.28 -24.95 13.45
N ASP A 316 -13.46 -25.33 12.97
CA ASP A 316 -13.83 -26.71 12.66
C ASP A 316 -12.93 -27.26 11.54
N GLU A 317 -12.48 -28.49 11.68
CA GLU A 317 -11.63 -29.14 10.67
C GLU A 317 -12.34 -29.29 9.32
N ALA A 318 -13.67 -29.43 9.33
CA ALA A 318 -14.46 -29.49 8.11
C ALA A 318 -14.42 -28.18 7.31
N ALA A 319 -14.39 -27.02 7.99
CA ALA A 319 -14.25 -25.72 7.32
C ALA A 319 -12.88 -25.61 6.63
N VAL A 320 -11.81 -26.00 7.33
CA VAL A 320 -10.44 -25.99 6.77
C VAL A 320 -10.34 -26.97 5.60
N GLN A 321 -10.90 -28.17 5.72
CA GLN A 321 -10.95 -29.16 4.65
C GLN A 321 -11.69 -28.63 3.42
N GLY A 322 -12.83 -27.95 3.63
CA GLY A 322 -13.63 -27.35 2.56
C GLY A 322 -12.85 -26.28 1.78
N VAL A 323 -12.20 -25.34 2.48
CA VAL A 323 -11.36 -24.32 1.83
C VAL A 323 -10.18 -24.97 1.11
N PHE A 324 -9.50 -25.92 1.75
CA PHE A 324 -8.35 -26.62 1.17
C PHE A 324 -8.70 -27.30 -0.17
N LEU A 325 -9.76 -28.11 -0.18
CA LEU A 325 -10.17 -28.83 -1.39
C LEU A 325 -10.64 -27.89 -2.49
N LYS A 326 -11.38 -26.82 -2.17
CA LYS A 326 -11.84 -25.84 -3.16
C LYS A 326 -10.68 -25.05 -3.76
N SER A 327 -9.75 -24.57 -2.94
CA SER A 327 -8.63 -23.75 -3.39
C SER A 327 -7.64 -24.53 -4.25
N LEU A 328 -7.41 -25.81 -3.94
CA LEU A 328 -6.45 -26.66 -4.65
C LEU A 328 -7.09 -27.64 -5.64
N ASP A 329 -8.38 -27.50 -5.95
CA ASP A 329 -9.10 -28.38 -6.89
C ASP A 329 -8.41 -28.44 -8.26
N ASN A 330 -8.00 -27.28 -8.80
CA ASN A 330 -7.26 -27.20 -10.06
C ASN A 330 -5.92 -27.93 -9.99
N TYR A 331 -5.20 -27.81 -8.87
CA TYR A 331 -3.93 -28.50 -8.67
C TYR A 331 -4.12 -30.02 -8.57
N ILE A 332 -5.13 -30.48 -7.84
CA ILE A 332 -5.47 -31.90 -7.73
C ILE A 332 -5.79 -32.47 -9.11
N LYS A 333 -6.63 -31.78 -9.89
CA LYS A 333 -6.96 -32.17 -11.27
C LYS A 333 -5.73 -32.19 -12.18
N TRP A 334 -4.85 -31.20 -12.05
CA TRP A 334 -3.60 -31.13 -12.82
C TRP A 334 -2.66 -32.30 -12.50
N CYS A 335 -2.47 -32.64 -11.21
CA CYS A 335 -1.71 -33.81 -10.80
C CYS A 335 -2.32 -35.11 -11.36
N ASN A 336 -3.64 -35.27 -11.26
CA ASN A 336 -4.33 -36.45 -11.80
C ASN A 336 -4.16 -36.58 -13.32
N TYR A 337 -4.27 -35.46 -14.05
CA TYR A 337 -4.13 -35.42 -15.50
C TYR A 337 -2.70 -35.80 -15.94
N LEU A 338 -1.68 -35.31 -15.24
CA LEU A 338 -0.27 -35.61 -15.53
C LEU A 338 0.24 -36.90 -14.87
N VAL A 339 -0.61 -37.60 -14.11
CA VAL A 339 -0.24 -38.78 -13.31
C VAL A 339 0.93 -38.48 -12.36
N LEU A 340 0.92 -37.28 -11.77
CA LEU A 340 1.86 -36.85 -10.75
C LEU A 340 1.31 -37.12 -9.36
N GLN A 341 2.18 -37.50 -8.43
CA GLN A 341 1.82 -37.54 -7.02
C GLN A 341 1.67 -36.09 -6.50
N PRO A 342 0.55 -35.73 -5.86
CA PRO A 342 0.46 -34.45 -5.15
C PRO A 342 1.57 -34.32 -4.09
N VAL A 343 1.85 -33.08 -3.67
CA VAL A 343 2.86 -32.77 -2.65
C VAL A 343 2.58 -33.51 -1.33
N TRP A 344 1.31 -33.87 -1.07
CA TRP A 344 0.95 -34.77 0.01
C TRP A 344 0.82 -36.22 -0.48
N SER A 345 1.47 -37.15 0.22
CA SER A 345 1.39 -38.59 -0.09
C SER A 345 0.04 -39.22 0.26
N ASN A 346 -0.58 -38.78 1.36
CA ASN A 346 -1.91 -39.20 1.77
C ASN A 346 -2.67 -37.99 2.32
N LEU A 347 -3.77 -37.61 1.66
CA LEU A 347 -4.59 -36.47 2.04
C LEU A 347 -5.15 -36.59 3.47
N GLU A 348 -5.49 -37.80 3.92
CA GLU A 348 -6.03 -38.05 5.27
C GLU A 348 -4.97 -37.81 6.36
N SER A 349 -3.69 -37.92 6.02
CA SER A 349 -2.59 -37.67 6.96
C SER A 349 -2.20 -36.19 7.07
N VAL A 350 -2.74 -35.32 6.21
CA VAL A 350 -2.45 -33.89 6.25
C VAL A 350 -3.29 -33.25 7.35
N ASN A 351 -2.62 -32.81 8.40
CA ASN A 351 -3.25 -32.08 9.50
C ASN A 351 -3.79 -30.71 9.06
N LYS A 352 -4.58 -30.08 9.94
CA LYS A 352 -5.24 -28.79 9.70
C LYS A 352 -4.23 -27.68 9.37
N GLU A 353 -3.13 -27.62 10.11
CA GLU A 353 -2.11 -26.59 9.99
C GLU A 353 -1.37 -26.67 8.65
N LYS A 354 -1.03 -27.88 8.19
CA LYS A 354 -0.37 -28.10 6.90
C LYS A 354 -1.31 -27.81 5.72
N LYS A 355 -2.62 -28.09 5.85
CA LYS A 355 -3.63 -27.65 4.86
C LYS A 355 -3.66 -26.13 4.74
N LEU A 356 -3.67 -25.41 5.87
CA LEU A 356 -3.65 -23.95 5.87
C LEU A 356 -2.35 -23.38 5.28
N LEU A 357 -1.20 -24.00 5.53
CA LEU A 357 0.07 -23.63 4.89
C LEU A 357 0.02 -23.78 3.36
N PHE A 358 -0.53 -24.89 2.86
CA PHE A 358 -0.69 -25.08 1.42
C PHE A 358 -1.64 -24.07 0.79
N VAL A 359 -2.78 -23.78 1.43
CA VAL A 359 -3.72 -22.74 0.98
C VAL A 359 -3.05 -21.37 0.97
N SER A 360 -2.32 -21.06 2.03
CA SER A 360 -1.58 -19.81 2.18
C SER A 360 -0.53 -19.62 1.08
N LEU A 361 0.29 -20.64 0.84
CA LEU A 361 1.30 -20.59 -0.22
C LEU A 361 0.65 -20.44 -1.60
N TYR A 362 -0.43 -21.17 -1.86
CA TYR A 362 -1.14 -21.08 -3.14
C TYR A 362 -1.66 -19.67 -3.43
N PHE A 363 -2.30 -19.01 -2.45
CA PHE A 363 -2.81 -17.65 -2.63
C PHE A 363 -1.71 -16.60 -2.73
N LEU A 364 -0.58 -16.75 -2.02
CA LEU A 364 0.58 -15.87 -2.18
C LEU A 364 1.16 -15.97 -3.59
N VAL A 365 1.35 -17.19 -4.10
CA VAL A 365 1.77 -17.45 -5.49
C VAL A 365 0.77 -16.83 -6.47
N TRP A 366 -0.53 -17.06 -6.26
CA TRP A 366 -1.58 -16.50 -7.13
C TRP A 366 -1.57 -14.97 -7.15
N GLY A 367 -1.37 -14.34 -5.99
CA GLY A 367 -1.37 -12.89 -5.82
C GLY A 367 -0.24 -12.18 -6.55
N GLU A 368 0.93 -12.83 -6.67
CA GLU A 368 2.10 -12.27 -7.38
C GLU A 368 2.30 -12.81 -8.80
N ALA A 369 1.55 -13.82 -9.23
CA ALA A 369 1.65 -14.38 -10.58
C ALA A 369 1.22 -13.40 -11.70
N ALA A 370 0.54 -12.29 -11.39
CA ALA A 370 0.07 -11.30 -12.35
C ALA A 370 -0.70 -11.93 -13.55
N ASN A 371 -0.25 -11.81 -14.80
CA ASN A 371 -0.88 -12.46 -15.96
C ASN A 371 -0.62 -13.98 -16.05
N ILE A 372 0.42 -14.51 -15.40
CA ILE A 372 0.72 -15.96 -15.40
C ILE A 372 -0.41 -16.77 -14.75
N ARG A 373 -1.22 -16.17 -13.87
CA ARG A 373 -2.40 -16.84 -13.29
C ARG A 373 -3.46 -17.24 -14.32
N PHE A 374 -3.42 -16.71 -15.54
CA PHE A 374 -4.28 -17.13 -16.66
C PHE A 374 -3.76 -18.38 -17.38
N LEU A 375 -2.59 -18.91 -16.97
CA LEU A 375 -2.05 -20.20 -17.39
C LEU A 375 -2.17 -21.17 -16.20
N PRO A 376 -3.32 -21.83 -16.01
CA PRO A 376 -3.62 -22.59 -14.80
C PRO A 376 -2.61 -23.72 -14.54
N GLU A 377 -2.08 -24.36 -15.60
CA GLU A 377 -1.05 -25.39 -15.50
C GLU A 377 0.29 -24.82 -15.02
N CYS A 378 0.64 -23.60 -15.45
CA CYS A 378 1.85 -22.92 -15.00
C CYS A 378 1.74 -22.57 -13.52
N LEU A 379 0.57 -22.09 -13.08
CA LEU A 379 0.31 -21.82 -11.67
C LEU A 379 0.42 -23.10 -10.82
N CYS A 380 -0.14 -24.21 -11.29
CA CYS A 380 -0.04 -25.51 -10.62
C CYS A 380 1.42 -25.99 -10.54
N TYR A 381 2.20 -25.81 -11.60
CA TYR A 381 3.63 -26.15 -11.63
C TYR A 381 4.42 -25.35 -10.60
N ILE A 382 4.25 -24.02 -10.55
CA ILE A 382 4.94 -23.15 -9.58
C ILE A 382 4.59 -23.59 -8.16
N PHE A 383 3.30 -23.74 -7.87
CA PHE A 383 2.84 -24.21 -6.57
C PHE A 383 3.41 -25.58 -6.20
N HIS A 384 3.42 -26.55 -7.12
CA HIS A 384 3.93 -27.91 -6.87
C HIS A 384 5.38 -27.89 -6.39
N HIS A 385 6.24 -27.13 -7.07
CA HIS A 385 7.67 -27.06 -6.73
C HIS A 385 7.92 -26.28 -5.43
N MET A 386 7.27 -25.13 -5.26
CA MET A 386 7.43 -24.34 -4.03
C MET A 386 6.88 -25.07 -2.80
N ALA A 387 5.77 -25.79 -2.93
CA ALA A 387 5.20 -26.55 -1.83
C ALA A 387 6.10 -27.72 -1.39
N ARG A 388 6.88 -28.31 -2.31
CA ARG A 388 7.89 -29.32 -1.97
C ARG A 388 9.08 -28.71 -1.23
N GLU A 389 9.59 -27.59 -1.71
CA GLU A 389 10.69 -26.87 -1.03
C GLU A 389 10.26 -26.41 0.37
N MET A 390 9.03 -25.91 0.51
CA MET A 390 8.44 -25.60 1.81
C MET A 390 8.41 -26.82 2.73
N ASP A 391 8.00 -27.99 2.23
CA ASP A 391 7.94 -29.21 3.06
C ASP A 391 9.33 -29.69 3.50
N GLU A 392 10.35 -29.49 2.67
CA GLU A 392 11.75 -29.76 3.02
C GLU A 392 12.25 -28.82 4.13
N ILE A 393 11.95 -27.51 4.03
CA ILE A 393 12.28 -26.53 5.06
C ILE A 393 11.59 -26.86 6.39
N LEU A 394 10.30 -27.23 6.35
CA LEU A 394 9.56 -27.67 7.52
C LEU A 394 10.18 -28.94 8.13
N ARG A 395 10.61 -29.90 7.31
CA ARG A 395 11.27 -31.13 7.81
C ARG A 395 12.61 -30.85 8.49
N GLU A 396 13.37 -29.89 7.99
CA GLU A 396 14.66 -29.50 8.58
C GLU A 396 14.52 -28.76 9.92
N GLN A 397 13.35 -28.19 10.21
CA GLN A 397 13.08 -27.40 11.42
C GLN A 397 14.04 -26.20 11.59
N ILE A 398 14.61 -25.72 10.49
CA ILE A 398 15.46 -24.52 10.43
C ILE A 398 14.82 -23.57 9.43
N THR A 399 14.43 -22.39 9.90
CA THR A 399 13.92 -21.34 9.02
C THR A 399 15.06 -20.84 8.14
N LYS A 400 14.95 -21.10 6.84
CA LYS A 400 15.89 -20.64 5.83
C LYS A 400 15.14 -20.07 4.65
N GLN A 401 15.80 -19.16 3.95
CA GLN A 401 15.34 -18.64 2.67
C GLN A 401 15.35 -19.75 1.61
N ALA A 402 14.34 -19.74 0.74
CA ALA A 402 14.18 -20.69 -0.35
C ALA A 402 15.29 -20.46 -1.39
N GLU A 403 15.99 -21.54 -1.77
CA GLU A 403 17.04 -21.48 -2.78
C GLU A 403 16.46 -21.16 -4.15
N SER A 404 15.20 -21.54 -4.42
CA SER A 404 14.50 -21.17 -5.66
C SER A 404 14.26 -19.67 -5.82
N CYS A 405 14.30 -18.90 -4.71
CA CYS A 405 13.97 -17.48 -4.68
C CYS A 405 15.17 -16.59 -4.33
N LYS A 406 16.37 -17.16 -4.20
CA LYS A 406 17.55 -16.46 -3.68
C LYS A 406 18.11 -15.43 -4.65
N THR A 407 18.38 -14.22 -4.15
CA THR A 407 19.02 -13.09 -4.86
C THR A 407 20.35 -12.74 -4.18
N GLU A 408 21.10 -11.78 -4.71
CA GLU A 408 22.32 -11.26 -4.06
C GLU A 408 22.00 -10.56 -2.72
N ASP A 409 20.84 -9.91 -2.65
CA ASP A 409 20.39 -9.09 -1.52
C ASP A 409 19.30 -9.74 -0.63
N GLY A 410 18.98 -11.03 -0.83
CA GLY A 410 17.98 -11.76 -0.05
C GLY A 410 17.17 -12.76 -0.86
N VAL A 411 15.84 -12.65 -0.84
CA VAL A 411 14.91 -13.48 -1.61
C VAL A 411 13.87 -12.64 -2.34
N SER A 412 13.54 -13.03 -3.57
CA SER A 412 12.48 -12.41 -4.36
C SER A 412 11.80 -13.44 -5.26
N PHE A 413 10.55 -13.79 -4.90
CA PHE A 413 9.69 -14.65 -5.72
C PHE A 413 9.44 -14.03 -7.10
N LEU A 414 9.17 -12.72 -7.14
CA LEU A 414 8.90 -12.01 -8.38
C LEU A 414 10.10 -12.07 -9.33
N GLU A 415 11.30 -11.77 -8.84
CA GLU A 415 12.51 -11.72 -9.66
C GLU A 415 12.94 -13.12 -10.14
N LYS A 416 12.90 -14.13 -9.26
CA LYS A 416 13.48 -15.45 -9.56
C LYS A 416 12.50 -16.45 -10.15
N VAL A 417 11.20 -16.31 -9.87
CA VAL A 417 10.19 -17.26 -10.36
C VAL A 417 9.33 -16.65 -11.46
N ILE A 418 8.79 -15.45 -11.25
CA ILE A 418 7.80 -14.87 -12.16
C ILE A 418 8.44 -14.19 -13.37
N SER A 419 9.47 -13.36 -13.17
CA SER A 419 10.12 -12.62 -14.27
C SER A 419 10.68 -13.54 -15.37
N PRO A 420 11.38 -14.65 -15.07
CA PRO A 420 11.89 -15.54 -16.11
C PRO A 420 10.77 -16.21 -16.91
N LEU A 421 9.62 -16.48 -16.29
CA LEU A 421 8.45 -17.02 -17.00
C LEU A 421 7.87 -16.02 -17.99
N TYR A 422 7.87 -14.72 -17.65
CA TYR A 422 7.47 -13.67 -18.59
C TYR A 422 8.40 -13.58 -19.80
N GLU A 423 9.71 -13.71 -19.59
CA GLU A 423 10.67 -13.72 -20.69
C GLU A 423 10.40 -14.87 -21.67
N VAL A 424 10.08 -16.06 -21.15
CA VAL A 424 9.71 -17.23 -21.96
C VAL A 424 8.41 -16.98 -22.72
N VAL A 425 7.39 -16.43 -22.06
CA VAL A 425 6.10 -16.12 -22.70
C VAL A 425 6.28 -15.05 -23.80
N ALA A 426 7.02 -13.99 -23.53
CA ALA A 426 7.32 -12.93 -24.50
C ALA A 426 8.06 -13.49 -25.72
N ALA A 427 9.11 -14.28 -25.50
CA ALA A 427 9.87 -14.92 -26.58
C ALA A 427 9.01 -15.86 -27.44
N LYS A 428 7.95 -16.45 -26.88
CA LYS A 428 7.00 -17.29 -27.64
C LYS A 428 6.04 -16.45 -28.48
N VAL A 429 5.59 -15.30 -27.97
CA VAL A 429 4.75 -14.36 -28.72
C VAL A 429 5.51 -13.80 -29.93
N ASP A 430 6.77 -13.42 -29.76
CA ASP A 430 7.59 -12.88 -30.86
C ASP A 430 7.88 -13.90 -31.97
N LYS A 431 7.86 -15.19 -31.65
CA LYS A 431 8.02 -16.29 -32.61
C LYS A 431 6.72 -16.65 -33.33
N THR A 432 5.58 -16.09 -32.92
CA THR A 432 4.28 -16.39 -33.53
C THR A 432 4.01 -15.36 -34.64
N PRO A 433 4.01 -15.74 -35.94
CA PRO A 433 3.79 -14.77 -37.01
C PRO A 433 2.39 -14.14 -36.89
N ALA A 434 2.32 -12.82 -37.09
CA ALA A 434 1.07 -12.07 -37.08
C ALA A 434 0.02 -12.72 -38.01
N PRO A 435 -1.27 -12.77 -37.60
CA PRO A 435 -2.30 -13.29 -38.48
C PRO A 435 -2.30 -12.49 -39.78
N ARG A 436 -2.13 -13.18 -40.91
CA ARG A 436 -2.21 -12.58 -42.24
C ARG A 436 -3.53 -11.79 -42.32
N PRO A 437 -3.51 -10.55 -42.85
CA PRO A 437 -4.75 -9.79 -43.03
C PRO A 437 -5.70 -10.65 -43.85
N ARG A 438 -6.90 -10.91 -43.30
CA ARG A 438 -7.96 -11.61 -44.04
C ARG A 438 -8.20 -10.77 -45.29
N GLY A 439 -8.02 -11.39 -46.45
CA GLY A 439 -8.22 -10.75 -47.73
C GLY A 439 -9.55 -10.00 -47.76
N GLU A 440 -9.48 -8.76 -48.23
CA GLU A 440 -10.65 -7.95 -48.55
C GLU A 440 -11.58 -8.79 -49.42
N ILE A 441 -12.78 -9.07 -48.89
CA ILE A 441 -13.88 -9.56 -49.70
C ILE A 441 -14.25 -8.37 -50.60
N GLN A 442 -13.85 -8.46 -51.87
CA GLN A 442 -14.38 -7.59 -52.91
C GLN A 442 -15.90 -7.82 -52.96
N LEU A 443 -16.66 -6.80 -52.55
CA LEU A 443 -18.09 -6.68 -52.82
C LEU A 443 -18.32 -6.17 -54.25
#